data_AF-A0A4Y7T8I4-F1
#
_entry.id   AF-A0A4Y7T8I4-F1
#
_cell.length_a   1.000
_cell.length_b   1.000
_cell.length_c   1.000
_cell.angle_alpha   90.00
_cell.angle_beta   90.00
_cell.angle_gamma   90.00
#
_symmetry.space_group_name_H-M   'P 1'
#
loop_
_entity.id
_entity.type
_entity.pdbx_description
1 polymer ?
#
loop_
_entity_poly.entity_id
_entity_poly.type
_entity_poly.pdbx_seq_one_letter_code
_entity_poly.pdbx_strand_id
1 'polypeptide(L)'
;MASQDFPYPSDLDSDGDGGYDSDDFEDSSDGGDDDSVNTLVDNMSFMNFASYFTGRRPNMKAQGSRGHRKSNRNAGPDMCIVCGQEASLRGSQNWDVAVPYLRPYVCKTHSAYRSGYVTCGLKCAEKLCKDGGDPTMCDYCHRKPRSAGSSQCGTPCVEMAKVACLLCKSRPKNGVGYHLCGKTCKRIATKTTPLILEAPKGHKTYEMVEKRFQTAWHNVTVQLPAIKRIFKIIEDDEFLRPYAEYKELKGKECFRYHGTGRECQLGVSTNPNLLFDDLPGLQHPEDLLQDLACKH
;
A
#
# COMPACT_ATOMS: atom_id res chain seq x y z
N MET A 1 -9.37 32.51 -23.23
CA MET A 1 -10.56 32.06 -22.48
C MET A 1 -10.25 32.31 -21.01
N ALA A 2 -10.94 33.28 -20.42
CA ALA A 2 -10.65 33.81 -19.09
C ALA A 2 -10.98 32.78 -18.00
N SER A 3 -10.05 32.59 -17.07
CA SER A 3 -10.24 31.85 -15.82
C SER A 3 -11.25 32.61 -14.98
N GLN A 4 -12.36 31.96 -14.62
CA GLN A 4 -13.25 32.47 -13.58
C GLN A 4 -12.71 31.96 -12.25
N ASP A 5 -12.10 32.85 -11.50
CA ASP A 5 -11.70 32.63 -10.12
C ASP A 5 -12.97 32.54 -9.27
N PHE A 6 -13.19 31.38 -8.62
CA PHE A 6 -14.24 31.21 -7.63
C PHE A 6 -13.73 31.78 -6.30
N PRO A 7 -14.34 32.84 -5.75
CA PRO A 7 -13.97 33.34 -4.43
C PRO A 7 -14.35 32.30 -3.37
N TYR A 8 -13.39 31.96 -2.52
CA TYR A 8 -13.62 31.16 -1.32
C TYR A 8 -14.48 31.97 -0.34
N PRO A 9 -15.54 31.40 0.28
CA PRO A 9 -16.36 32.13 1.25
C PRO A 9 -15.53 32.43 2.49
N SER A 10 -15.44 33.71 2.84
CA SER A 10 -14.67 34.25 3.98
C SER A 10 -15.45 34.33 5.29
N ASP A 11 -16.65 33.74 5.36
CA ASP A 11 -17.59 33.99 6.46
C ASP A 11 -17.78 32.75 7.34
N LEU A 12 -16.70 32.27 7.95
CA LEU A 12 -16.78 31.38 9.12
C LEU A 12 -15.93 31.98 10.24
N ASP A 13 -16.39 33.14 10.71
CA ASP A 13 -16.00 33.66 12.00
C ASP A 13 -16.71 32.87 13.11
N SER A 14 -15.89 32.52 14.10
CA SER A 14 -16.17 31.99 15.42
C SER A 14 -17.46 32.46 16.07
N ASP A 15 -18.11 31.55 16.81
CA ASP A 15 -18.43 31.71 18.24
C ASP A 15 -18.94 30.35 18.76
N GLY A 16 -18.23 29.74 19.70
CA GLY A 16 -18.45 28.34 20.09
C GLY A 16 -17.53 27.84 21.20
N ASP A 17 -17.38 28.64 22.23
CA ASP A 17 -16.85 28.33 23.55
C ASP A 17 -17.63 27.17 24.20
N GLY A 18 -17.23 25.95 23.85
CA GLY A 18 -17.63 24.71 24.52
C GLY A 18 -16.49 24.18 25.39
N GLY A 19 -16.55 24.46 26.68
CA GLY A 19 -15.69 23.82 27.68
C GLY A 19 -15.92 22.30 27.66
N TYR A 20 -14.87 21.55 27.36
CA TYR A 20 -14.85 20.10 27.52
C TYR A 20 -14.21 19.78 28.87
N ASP A 21 -15.08 19.42 29.82
CA ASP A 21 -14.67 18.80 31.07
C ASP A 21 -13.85 17.55 30.79
N SER A 22 -12.69 17.50 31.43
CA SER A 22 -11.73 16.41 31.36
C SER A 22 -12.08 15.38 32.41
N ASP A 23 -13.07 14.54 32.14
CA ASP A 23 -13.45 13.45 33.04
C ASP A 23 -13.31 12.08 32.35
N ASP A 24 -12.57 11.21 33.06
CA ASP A 24 -12.70 9.76 33.07
C ASP A 24 -12.43 8.97 31.77
N PHE A 25 -11.14 8.73 31.54
CA PHE A 25 -10.68 7.62 30.71
C PHE A 25 -10.87 6.30 31.50
N GLU A 26 -12.11 5.87 31.67
CA GLU A 26 -12.38 4.50 32.09
C GLU A 26 -12.01 3.53 30.95
N ASP A 27 -11.12 2.60 31.31
CA ASP A 27 -10.64 1.45 30.57
C ASP A 27 -11.82 0.54 30.14
N SER A 28 -12.55 0.96 29.11
CA SER A 28 -13.59 0.15 28.48
C SER A 28 -12.96 -0.76 27.44
N SER A 29 -12.48 -1.89 27.93
CA SER A 29 -12.21 -3.08 27.14
C SER A 29 -13.51 -3.68 26.61
N ASP A 30 -14.16 -3.01 25.65
CA ASP A 30 -15.12 -3.61 24.72
C ASP A 30 -15.26 -2.73 23.46
N GLY A 31 -14.17 -2.58 22.74
CA GLY A 31 -14.12 -1.82 21.49
C GLY A 31 -14.83 -2.58 20.38
N GLY A 32 -16.12 -2.31 20.20
CA GLY A 32 -16.81 -2.57 18.95
C GLY A 32 -16.03 -1.93 17.81
N ASP A 33 -15.53 -2.75 16.89
CA ASP A 33 -14.88 -2.30 15.66
C ASP A 33 -15.91 -1.54 14.80
N ASP A 34 -16.10 -0.24 15.06
CA ASP A 34 -16.81 0.67 14.16
C ASP A 34 -15.95 0.88 12.90
N ASP A 35 -15.97 -0.14 12.05
CA ASP A 35 -15.29 -0.24 10.76
C ASP A 35 -15.95 0.61 9.64
N SER A 36 -16.92 1.45 9.98
CA SER A 36 -17.84 2.10 9.03
C SER A 36 -17.27 3.36 8.35
N VAL A 37 -16.27 4.03 8.92
CA VAL A 37 -15.72 5.29 8.35
C VAL A 37 -14.43 5.11 7.53
N ASN A 38 -13.82 3.92 7.48
CA ASN A 38 -12.46 3.74 6.94
C ASN A 38 -12.36 3.13 5.53
N THR A 39 -13.49 2.87 4.86
CA THR A 39 -13.56 2.26 3.52
C THR A 39 -13.30 3.24 2.36
N LEU A 40 -13.43 4.55 2.59
CA LEU A 40 -13.35 5.58 1.54
C LEU A 40 -11.93 5.74 0.95
N VAL A 41 -10.91 5.70 1.80
CA VAL A 41 -9.49 5.85 1.39
C VAL A 41 -8.94 4.59 0.72
N ASP A 42 -9.49 3.42 1.07
CA ASP A 42 -9.02 2.14 0.55
C ASP A 42 -9.47 1.90 -0.90
N ASN A 43 -10.57 2.54 -1.33
CA ASN A 43 -11.01 2.55 -2.73
C ASN A 43 -10.21 3.50 -3.63
N MET A 44 -9.32 4.36 -3.08
CA MET A 44 -8.46 5.23 -3.89
C MET A 44 -7.41 4.45 -4.71
N SER A 45 -7.19 3.16 -4.43
CA SER A 45 -6.12 2.38 -5.08
C SER A 45 -6.58 1.55 -6.28
N PHE A 46 -7.89 1.30 -6.49
CA PHE A 46 -8.34 0.37 -7.54
C PHE A 46 -9.53 0.88 -8.36
N MET A 47 -9.22 1.67 -9.39
CA MET A 47 -10.09 1.73 -10.56
C MET A 47 -9.99 0.41 -11.34
N ASN A 48 -11.13 -0.26 -11.45
CA ASN A 48 -11.36 -1.42 -12.31
C ASN A 48 -10.91 -1.14 -13.76
N PHE A 49 -10.00 -1.98 -14.25
CA PHE A 49 -9.33 -1.85 -15.55
C PHE A 49 -10.19 -2.30 -16.76
N ALA A 50 -11.51 -2.41 -16.61
CA ALA A 50 -12.35 -3.12 -17.58
C ALA A 50 -13.02 -2.24 -18.66
N SER A 51 -13.02 -0.90 -18.59
CA SER A 51 -14.10 -0.16 -19.26
C SER A 51 -13.74 1.04 -20.14
N TYR A 52 -12.56 1.14 -20.77
CA TYR A 52 -12.35 2.16 -21.83
C TYR A 52 -11.45 1.68 -22.97
N PHE A 53 -11.95 0.70 -23.72
CA PHE A 53 -11.56 0.47 -25.12
C PHE A 53 -12.84 0.32 -25.96
N THR A 54 -13.51 1.42 -26.27
CA THR A 54 -14.47 1.47 -27.38
C THR A 54 -13.77 1.95 -28.64
N GLY A 55 -12.68 1.26 -28.99
CA GLY A 55 -12.21 1.21 -30.38
C GLY A 55 -13.09 0.21 -31.14
N ARG A 56 -13.68 0.66 -32.25
CA ARG A 56 -14.55 -0.10 -33.16
C ARG A 56 -14.12 -1.58 -33.30
N ARG A 57 -15.01 -2.50 -32.90
CA ARG A 57 -14.89 -3.93 -33.26
C ARG A 57 -15.45 -4.15 -34.68
N PRO A 58 -14.75 -4.87 -35.57
CA PRO A 58 -15.35 -5.37 -36.80
C PRO A 58 -16.41 -6.44 -36.48
N ASN A 59 -17.51 -6.34 -37.21
CA ASN A 59 -18.65 -7.23 -37.23
C ASN A 59 -18.22 -8.65 -37.63
N MET A 60 -18.27 -9.61 -36.69
CA MET A 60 -18.18 -11.04 -37.01
C MET A 60 -19.48 -11.72 -36.63
N LYS A 61 -20.16 -12.23 -37.67
CA LYS A 61 -21.40 -12.99 -37.60
C LYS A 61 -21.20 -14.27 -36.80
N ALA A 62 -22.17 -14.54 -35.92
CA ALA A 62 -22.31 -15.76 -35.17
C ALA A 62 -22.67 -16.95 -36.08
N GLN A 63 -21.95 -18.06 -35.93
CA GLN A 63 -22.46 -19.39 -36.26
C GLN A 63 -22.23 -20.30 -35.04
N GLY A 64 -23.34 -20.74 -34.47
CA GLY A 64 -23.37 -21.63 -33.32
C GLY A 64 -23.09 -23.07 -33.71
N SER A 65 -22.33 -23.76 -32.87
CA SER A 65 -22.30 -25.22 -32.82
C SER A 65 -22.14 -25.66 -31.36
N ARG A 66 -23.17 -26.35 -30.85
CA ARG A 66 -23.25 -26.96 -29.52
C ARG A 66 -22.34 -28.20 -29.50
N GLY A 67 -21.26 -28.15 -28.73
CA GLY A 67 -20.42 -29.30 -28.41
C GLY A 67 -20.43 -29.59 -26.92
N HIS A 68 -21.07 -30.69 -26.51
CA HIS A 68 -20.97 -31.27 -25.18
C HIS A 68 -19.51 -31.68 -24.89
N ARG A 69 -18.85 -31.00 -23.94
CA ARG A 69 -17.51 -31.35 -23.46
C ARG A 69 -17.62 -32.04 -22.10
N LYS A 70 -17.38 -33.35 -22.09
CA LYS A 70 -17.26 -34.16 -20.86
C LYS A 70 -16.10 -33.64 -20.02
N SER A 71 -16.36 -33.35 -18.74
CA SER A 71 -15.38 -32.89 -17.76
C SER A 71 -14.48 -34.06 -17.35
N ASN A 72 -13.22 -34.01 -17.79
CA ASN A 72 -12.20 -34.96 -17.37
C ASN A 72 -11.59 -34.48 -16.05
N ARG A 73 -11.95 -35.12 -14.94
CA ARG A 73 -11.43 -34.82 -13.60
C ARG A 73 -10.09 -35.54 -13.40
N ASN A 74 -9.02 -34.97 -13.92
CA ASN A 74 -7.66 -35.28 -13.45
C ASN A 74 -7.16 -34.08 -12.64
N ALA A 75 -7.57 -34.03 -11.37
CA ALA A 75 -6.96 -33.13 -10.40
C ALA A 75 -5.54 -33.63 -10.12
N GLY A 76 -4.54 -32.86 -10.58
CA GLY A 76 -3.16 -33.05 -10.14
C GLY A 76 -3.03 -32.74 -8.65
N PRO A 77 -1.95 -33.21 -8.00
CA PRO A 77 -1.75 -33.05 -6.55
C PRO A 77 -1.69 -31.56 -6.16
N ASP A 78 -2.47 -31.21 -5.14
CA ASP A 78 -2.46 -29.88 -4.52
C ASP A 78 -1.07 -29.59 -3.95
N MET A 79 -0.42 -28.58 -4.52
CA MET A 79 0.91 -28.13 -4.14
C MET A 79 0.83 -27.20 -2.93
N CYS A 80 1.58 -27.48 -1.86
CA CYS A 80 1.61 -26.61 -0.69
C CYS A 80 2.26 -25.25 -1.02
N ILE A 81 1.43 -24.22 -1.17
CA ILE A 81 1.80 -22.84 -1.51
C ILE A 81 2.79 -22.21 -0.49
N VAL A 82 2.98 -22.84 0.69
CA VAL A 82 3.77 -22.28 1.80
C VAL A 82 5.25 -22.73 1.77
N CYS A 83 5.61 -23.83 1.11
CA CYS A 83 7.00 -24.32 1.11
C CYS A 83 7.50 -24.92 -0.22
N GLY A 84 6.65 -25.16 -1.22
CA GLY A 84 7.07 -25.76 -2.49
C GLY A 84 7.67 -27.17 -2.34
N GLN A 85 7.35 -27.90 -1.26
CA GLN A 85 7.68 -29.31 -1.14
C GLN A 85 6.59 -30.15 -1.80
N GLU A 86 6.99 -31.10 -2.65
CA GLU A 86 6.09 -32.13 -3.19
C GLU A 86 5.61 -33.03 -2.05
N ALA A 87 4.30 -33.09 -1.84
CA ALA A 87 3.71 -34.03 -0.89
C ALA A 87 3.82 -35.45 -1.48
N SER A 88 4.78 -36.24 -0.97
CA SER A 88 4.87 -37.66 -1.29
C SER A 88 3.66 -38.40 -0.71
N LEU A 89 2.70 -38.76 -1.57
CA LEU A 89 1.40 -39.36 -1.23
C LEU A 89 1.46 -40.85 -0.84
N ARG A 90 2.48 -41.31 -0.10
CA ARG A 90 2.52 -42.69 0.40
C ARG A 90 2.81 -42.73 1.89
N GLY A 91 1.75 -42.65 2.69
CA GLY A 91 1.81 -42.92 4.12
C GLY A 91 0.79 -42.12 4.91
N SER A 92 -0.38 -42.71 5.16
CA SER A 92 -1.38 -42.19 6.08
C SER A 92 -0.87 -42.28 7.53
N GLN A 93 -0.15 -41.26 8.01
CA GLN A 93 0.19 -41.10 9.43
C GLN A 93 0.14 -39.60 9.79
N ASN A 94 -0.79 -39.25 10.68
CA ASN A 94 -0.85 -38.08 11.56
C ASN A 94 -0.17 -36.78 11.09
N TRP A 95 -0.98 -35.81 10.64
CA TRP A 95 -0.54 -34.44 10.31
C TRP A 95 -0.34 -33.54 11.54
N ASP A 96 -0.21 -34.08 12.75
CA ASP A 96 0.33 -33.38 13.92
C ASP A 96 1.86 -33.21 13.82
N VAL A 97 2.35 -32.91 12.62
CA VAL A 97 3.72 -32.40 12.46
C VAL A 97 3.67 -30.98 12.99
N ALA A 98 4.04 -30.83 14.26
CA ALA A 98 4.16 -29.55 14.95
C ALA A 98 4.85 -28.55 14.02
N VAL A 99 4.08 -27.66 13.39
CA VAL A 99 4.62 -26.62 12.53
C VAL A 99 5.49 -25.80 13.46
N PRO A 100 6.83 -25.79 13.29
CA PRO A 100 7.71 -25.12 14.22
C PRO A 100 7.25 -23.67 14.30
N TYR A 101 6.80 -23.26 15.50
CA TYR A 101 6.29 -21.92 15.74
C TYR A 101 7.30 -20.92 15.19
N LEU A 102 6.91 -20.22 14.12
CA LEU A 102 7.78 -19.23 13.51
C LEU A 102 8.08 -18.17 14.56
N ARG A 103 9.36 -18.07 14.93
CA ARG A 103 9.82 -16.97 15.77
C ARG A 103 9.65 -15.66 14.99
N PRO A 104 9.01 -14.64 15.56
CA PRO A 104 8.91 -13.32 14.99
C PRO A 104 10.29 -12.75 14.76
N TYR A 105 10.41 -12.13 13.61
CA TYR A 105 11.67 -11.64 13.09
C TYR A 105 12.25 -10.50 13.96
N VAL A 106 11.38 -9.62 14.49
CA VAL A 106 11.80 -8.37 15.14
C VAL A 106 12.28 -8.57 16.58
N CYS A 107 11.49 -9.25 17.42
CA CYS A 107 11.80 -9.40 18.86
C CYS A 107 12.65 -10.64 19.17
N LYS A 108 12.60 -11.69 18.34
CA LYS A 108 13.22 -13.03 18.56
C LYS A 108 12.88 -13.74 19.88
N THR A 109 12.24 -13.07 20.84
CA THR A 109 11.92 -13.53 22.19
C THR A 109 10.57 -14.23 22.29
N HIS A 110 9.53 -13.67 21.70
CA HIS A 110 8.17 -14.23 21.75
C HIS A 110 7.87 -15.06 20.52
N SER A 111 6.77 -15.82 20.48
CA SER A 111 6.24 -16.40 19.24
C SER A 111 5.44 -15.36 18.45
N ALA A 112 5.19 -15.61 17.16
CA ALA A 112 4.33 -14.73 16.36
C ALA A 112 2.92 -14.69 16.98
N TYR A 113 2.30 -13.49 17.01
CA TYR A 113 1.01 -13.27 17.68
C TYR A 113 -0.10 -14.19 17.15
N ARG A 114 -0.09 -14.46 15.83
CA ARG A 114 -1.01 -15.38 15.14
C ARG A 114 -0.30 -16.03 13.97
N SER A 115 -0.81 -17.20 13.54
CA SER A 115 -0.36 -17.85 12.31
C SER A 115 -0.45 -16.88 11.12
N GLY A 116 0.63 -16.75 10.37
CA GLY A 116 0.74 -15.84 9.22
C GLY A 116 1.25 -14.42 9.53
N TYR A 117 1.53 -14.09 10.79
CA TYR A 117 2.15 -12.82 11.15
C TYR A 117 3.67 -12.97 11.24
N VAL A 118 4.41 -11.94 10.82
CA VAL A 118 5.87 -11.88 10.91
C VAL A 118 6.38 -11.24 12.20
N THR A 119 5.47 -10.67 13.01
CA THR A 119 5.77 -9.95 14.25
C THR A 119 5.01 -10.52 15.46
N CYS A 120 5.57 -10.36 16.66
CA CYS A 120 4.97 -10.81 17.93
C CYS A 120 3.87 -9.87 18.45
N GLY A 121 3.72 -8.68 17.87
CA GLY A 121 2.75 -7.67 18.33
C GLY A 121 2.93 -6.33 17.62
N LEU A 122 2.13 -5.34 18.02
CA LEU A 122 2.10 -4.00 17.41
C LEU A 122 3.44 -3.27 17.48
N LYS A 123 4.11 -3.25 18.64
CA LYS A 123 5.44 -2.62 18.80
C LYS A 123 6.47 -3.17 17.80
N CYS A 124 6.43 -4.47 17.53
CA CYS A 124 7.31 -5.09 16.54
C CYS A 124 6.88 -4.77 15.10
N ALA A 125 5.57 -4.65 14.84
CA ALA A 125 5.10 -4.21 13.53
C ALA A 125 5.51 -2.77 13.23
N GLU A 126 5.41 -1.87 14.21
CA GLU A 126 5.90 -0.49 14.12
C GLU A 126 7.39 -0.45 13.84
N LYS A 127 8.19 -1.19 14.61
CA LYS A 127 9.63 -1.29 14.39
C LYS A 127 9.97 -1.81 12.99
N LEU A 128 9.28 -2.84 12.50
CA LEU A 128 9.44 -3.35 11.14
C LEU A 128 9.08 -2.30 10.07
N CYS A 129 8.10 -1.43 10.33
CA CYS A 129 7.71 -0.38 9.39
C CYS A 129 8.70 0.80 9.38
N LYS A 130 9.30 1.13 10.54
CA LYS A 130 10.26 2.23 10.68
C LYS A 130 11.66 1.84 10.20
N ASP A 131 12.19 0.75 10.76
CA ASP A 131 13.58 0.34 10.55
C ASP A 131 13.73 -0.51 9.27
N GLY A 132 12.61 -0.96 8.72
CA GLY A 132 12.57 -1.98 7.69
C GLY A 132 12.84 -3.39 8.24
N GLY A 133 12.97 -4.34 7.32
CA GLY A 133 13.38 -5.71 7.61
C GLY A 133 14.90 -5.87 7.63
N ASP A 134 15.39 -6.98 8.17
CA ASP A 134 16.82 -7.30 8.24
C ASP A 134 17.29 -7.64 6.82
N PRO A 135 18.37 -6.99 6.34
CA PRO A 135 18.87 -7.19 4.98
C PRO A 135 19.35 -8.62 4.72
N THR A 136 19.59 -9.42 5.77
CA THR A 136 19.96 -10.84 5.66
C THR A 136 18.75 -11.77 5.52
N MET A 137 17.53 -11.23 5.62
CA MET A 137 16.27 -11.96 5.56
C MET A 137 15.53 -11.68 4.25
N CYS A 138 14.64 -12.59 3.87
CA CYS A 138 13.78 -12.40 2.72
C CYS A 138 12.86 -11.20 2.96
N ASP A 139 12.88 -10.18 2.10
CA ASP A 139 12.10 -8.96 2.32
C ASP A 139 10.57 -9.21 2.32
N TYR A 140 10.12 -10.29 1.66
CA TYR A 140 8.71 -10.63 1.50
C TYR A 140 8.19 -11.53 2.62
N CYS A 141 8.84 -12.69 2.83
CA CYS A 141 8.38 -13.70 3.79
C CYS A 141 9.11 -13.65 5.14
N HIS A 142 10.14 -12.80 5.27
CA HIS A 142 10.93 -12.61 6.48
C HIS A 142 11.54 -13.92 7.01
N ARG A 143 11.91 -14.83 6.10
CA ARG A 143 12.68 -16.05 6.38
C ARG A 143 14.08 -15.91 5.80
N LYS A 144 15.06 -16.61 6.38
CA LYS A 144 16.42 -16.63 5.87
C LYS A 144 16.44 -17.19 4.43
N PRO A 145 16.98 -16.44 3.45
CA PRO A 145 17.16 -16.91 2.08
C PRO A 145 18.03 -18.18 2.04
N ARG A 146 17.76 -19.06 1.06
CA ARG A 146 18.56 -20.29 0.86
C ARG A 146 19.97 -19.97 0.36
N SER A 147 20.08 -18.97 -0.50
CA SER A 147 21.32 -18.49 -1.09
C SER A 147 21.81 -17.23 -0.39
N ALA A 148 23.07 -17.22 0.04
CA ALA A 148 23.70 -16.02 0.61
C ALA A 148 23.73 -14.89 -0.43
N GLY A 149 23.39 -13.67 -0.01
CA GLY A 149 23.36 -12.48 -0.86
C GLY A 149 22.07 -12.27 -1.67
N SER A 150 21.09 -13.17 -1.59
CA SER A 150 19.75 -12.96 -2.16
C SER A 150 18.85 -12.21 -1.18
N SER A 151 18.07 -11.22 -1.65
CA SER A 151 17.01 -10.59 -0.85
C SER A 151 15.72 -11.43 -0.76
N GLN A 152 15.68 -12.56 -1.48
CA GLN A 152 14.49 -13.41 -1.60
C GLN A 152 14.78 -14.88 -1.35
N CYS A 153 13.79 -15.57 -0.78
CA CYS A 153 13.90 -16.98 -0.43
C CYS A 153 13.90 -17.95 -1.64
N GLY A 154 13.41 -17.50 -2.79
CA GLY A 154 13.24 -18.28 -4.02
C GLY A 154 12.25 -17.61 -4.98
N THR A 155 12.01 -18.20 -6.15
CA THR A 155 11.13 -17.66 -7.21
C THR A 155 9.73 -17.26 -6.71
N PRO A 156 9.05 -18.04 -5.84
CA PRO A 156 7.74 -17.61 -5.31
C PRO A 156 7.82 -16.33 -4.48
N CYS A 157 8.86 -16.16 -3.66
CA CYS A 157 9.08 -14.94 -2.90
C CYS A 157 9.34 -13.75 -3.84
N VAL A 158 10.15 -13.94 -4.90
CA VAL A 158 10.42 -12.90 -5.92
C VAL A 158 9.14 -12.42 -6.59
N GLU A 159 8.29 -13.34 -7.06
CA GLU A 159 7.04 -12.98 -7.74
C GLU A 159 6.05 -12.30 -6.80
N MET A 160 5.96 -12.75 -5.55
CA MET A 160 5.04 -12.17 -4.58
C MET A 160 5.56 -10.85 -3.98
N ALA A 161 6.88 -10.63 -3.99
CA ALA A 161 7.47 -9.34 -3.61
C ALA A 161 7.03 -8.19 -4.54
N LYS A 162 6.64 -8.49 -5.78
CA LYS A 162 6.08 -7.50 -6.72
C LYS A 162 4.75 -6.89 -6.25
N VAL A 163 4.08 -7.53 -5.29
CA VAL A 163 2.82 -7.04 -4.68
C VAL A 163 2.95 -6.84 -3.17
N ALA A 164 4.18 -6.75 -2.66
CA ALA A 164 4.44 -6.54 -1.25
C ALA A 164 3.94 -5.17 -0.76
N CYS A 165 3.80 -5.03 0.56
CA CYS A 165 3.58 -3.74 1.20
C CYS A 165 4.74 -2.78 0.89
N LEU A 166 4.45 -1.56 0.42
CA LEU A 166 5.49 -0.54 0.21
C LEU A 166 6.14 -0.07 1.51
N LEU A 167 5.44 -0.16 2.64
CA LEU A 167 5.96 0.26 3.95
C LEU A 167 6.83 -0.83 4.59
N CYS A 168 6.23 -1.99 4.91
CA CYS A 168 6.91 -3.04 5.69
C CYS A 168 7.47 -4.20 4.83
N LYS A 169 7.35 -4.10 3.50
CA LYS A 169 7.77 -5.13 2.51
C LYS A 169 7.12 -6.51 2.70
N SER A 170 6.17 -6.64 3.62
CA SER A 170 5.51 -7.90 3.93
C SER A 170 4.34 -8.23 3.00
N ARG A 171 3.93 -9.50 3.03
CA ARG A 171 2.76 -10.02 2.29
C ARG A 171 1.47 -9.23 2.54
N PRO A 172 0.73 -8.82 1.51
CA PRO A 172 -0.58 -8.20 1.66
C PRO A 172 -1.61 -9.19 2.24
N LYS A 173 -2.42 -8.71 3.19
CA LYS A 173 -3.53 -9.48 3.79
C LYS A 173 -4.84 -9.29 3.04
N ASN A 174 -5.10 -8.07 2.61
CA ASN A 174 -6.39 -7.67 2.03
C ASN A 174 -6.49 -7.94 0.52
N GLY A 175 -5.78 -8.95 0.02
CA GLY A 175 -5.81 -9.33 -1.39
C GLY A 175 -4.99 -8.43 -2.32
N VAL A 176 -5.23 -8.59 -3.62
CA VAL A 176 -4.44 -7.99 -4.69
C VAL A 176 -4.90 -6.56 -4.94
N GLY A 177 -4.08 -5.57 -4.57
CA GLY A 177 -4.28 -4.20 -5.06
C GLY A 177 -3.93 -3.08 -4.10
N TYR A 178 -3.73 -3.39 -2.84
CA TYR A 178 -3.31 -2.40 -1.86
C TYR A 178 -1.80 -2.18 -1.92
N HIS A 179 -1.38 -0.92 -1.79
CA HIS A 179 0.02 -0.56 -1.62
C HIS A 179 0.55 -0.88 -0.22
N LEU A 180 -0.36 -1.08 0.75
CA LEU A 180 -0.08 -1.40 2.13
C LEU A 180 -0.74 -2.74 2.50
N CYS A 181 -0.08 -3.58 3.31
CA CYS A 181 -0.58 -4.93 3.56
C CYS A 181 -1.83 -5.03 4.45
N GLY A 182 -2.20 -3.97 5.16
CA GLY A 182 -3.41 -3.96 6.02
C GLY A 182 -3.49 -2.74 6.94
N LYS A 183 -4.53 -2.74 7.80
CA LYS A 183 -4.90 -1.63 8.71
C LYS A 183 -3.72 -1.11 9.55
N THR A 184 -2.86 -2.00 10.06
CA THR A 184 -1.70 -1.59 10.88
C THR A 184 -0.70 -0.75 10.08
N CYS A 185 -0.29 -1.18 8.88
CA CYS A 185 0.64 -0.40 8.05
C CYS A 185 -0.02 0.89 7.55
N LYS A 186 -1.33 0.88 7.27
CA LYS A 186 -2.08 2.10 6.96
C LYS A 186 -2.00 3.10 8.11
N ARG A 187 -2.36 2.69 9.33
CA ARG A 187 -2.31 3.54 10.54
C ARG A 187 -0.92 4.08 10.82
N ILE A 188 0.12 3.25 10.66
CA ILE A 188 1.49 3.70 10.85
C ILE A 188 1.85 4.73 9.78
N ALA A 189 1.54 4.45 8.51
CA ALA A 189 1.83 5.36 7.40
C ALA A 189 1.12 6.71 7.57
N THR A 190 -0.16 6.70 7.94
CA THR A 190 -0.96 7.92 8.17
C THR A 190 -0.52 8.69 9.42
N LYS A 191 -0.02 8.01 10.47
CA LYS A 191 0.54 8.69 11.64
C LYS A 191 1.88 9.38 11.34
N THR A 192 2.59 8.94 10.32
CA THR A 192 3.89 9.48 9.90
C THR A 192 3.78 10.43 8.71
N THR A 193 2.58 10.94 8.40
CA THR A 193 2.37 11.84 7.27
C THR A 193 3.01 13.21 7.51
N PRO A 194 3.45 13.89 6.44
CA PRO A 194 3.49 13.40 5.06
C PRO A 194 4.61 12.35 4.88
N LEU A 195 4.25 11.19 4.30
CA LEU A 195 5.18 10.08 4.11
C LEU A 195 5.36 9.77 2.61
N ILE A 196 6.61 9.71 2.17
CA ILE A 196 6.96 9.38 0.79
C ILE A 196 7.55 7.97 0.73
N LEU A 197 6.87 7.06 0.04
CA LEU A 197 7.28 5.67 -0.13
C LEU A 197 7.76 5.42 -1.56
N GLU A 198 8.99 4.92 -1.73
CA GLU A 198 9.49 4.50 -3.03
C GLU A 198 8.85 3.18 -3.48
N ALA A 199 8.35 3.15 -4.71
CA ALA A 199 7.93 1.92 -5.37
C ALA A 199 9.14 1.31 -6.11
N PRO A 200 9.66 0.15 -5.71
CA PRO A 200 10.82 -0.44 -6.37
C PRO A 200 10.47 -0.89 -7.80
N LYS A 201 11.47 -0.90 -8.68
CA LYS A 201 11.30 -1.36 -10.07
C LYS A 201 10.82 -2.82 -10.08
N GLY A 202 9.81 -3.11 -10.91
CA GLY A 202 9.14 -4.43 -10.94
C GLY A 202 8.05 -4.61 -9.89
N HIS A 203 7.82 -3.62 -9.02
CA HIS A 203 6.63 -3.60 -8.17
C HIS A 203 5.39 -3.24 -9.00
N LYS A 204 4.22 -3.79 -8.65
CA LYS A 204 2.95 -3.56 -9.36
C LYS A 204 2.58 -2.08 -9.46
N THR A 205 2.87 -1.30 -8.41
CA THR A 205 2.71 0.16 -8.44
C THR A 205 3.60 0.82 -9.49
N TYR A 206 4.86 0.41 -9.55
CA TYR A 206 5.82 0.92 -10.53
C TYR A 206 5.36 0.62 -11.95
N GLU A 207 5.04 -0.65 -12.23
CA GLU A 207 4.56 -1.10 -13.55
C GLU A 207 3.27 -0.38 -13.99
N MET A 208 2.35 -0.18 -13.05
CA MET A 208 1.09 0.53 -13.33
C MET A 208 1.32 1.98 -13.74
N VAL A 209 2.18 2.70 -13.00
CA VAL A 209 2.51 4.11 -13.29
C VAL A 209 3.32 4.22 -14.57
N GLU A 210 4.32 3.36 -14.77
CA GLU A 210 5.14 3.30 -15.99
C GLU A 210 4.26 3.06 -17.22
N LYS A 211 3.39 2.06 -17.18
CA LYS A 211 2.47 1.76 -18.30
C LYS A 211 1.57 2.95 -18.62
N ARG A 212 1.02 3.63 -17.62
CA ARG A 212 0.18 4.82 -17.82
C ARG A 212 0.98 5.95 -18.45
N PHE A 213 2.21 6.18 -17.97
CA PHE A 213 3.09 7.21 -18.50
C PHE A 213 3.40 6.97 -19.97
N GLN A 214 3.79 5.74 -20.31
CA GLN A 214 4.05 5.32 -21.69
C GLN A 214 2.82 5.47 -22.58
N THR A 215 1.63 5.11 -22.07
CA THR A 215 0.38 5.19 -22.83
C THR A 215 -0.02 6.63 -23.10
N ALA A 216 0.18 7.54 -22.13
CA ALA A 216 -0.14 8.95 -22.26
C ALA A 216 0.91 9.76 -23.04
N TRP A 217 2.10 9.19 -23.25
CA TRP A 217 3.17 9.83 -24.00
C TRP A 217 2.92 9.72 -25.51
N HIS A 218 2.36 10.76 -26.10
CA HIS A 218 2.00 10.81 -27.53
C HIS A 218 2.93 11.66 -28.40
N ASN A 219 4.00 12.23 -27.83
CA ASN A 219 4.93 13.07 -28.58
C ASN A 219 5.84 12.21 -29.46
N VAL A 220 5.46 12.02 -30.72
CA VAL A 220 6.21 11.19 -31.71
C VAL A 220 7.62 11.73 -31.95
N THR A 221 7.83 13.04 -31.80
CA THR A 221 9.12 13.70 -32.07
C THR A 221 10.13 13.53 -30.94
N VAL A 222 9.68 13.26 -29.71
CA VAL A 222 10.55 13.23 -28.52
C VAL A 222 10.61 11.81 -27.98
N GLN A 223 11.83 11.28 -27.83
CA GLN A 223 12.06 9.96 -27.23
C GLN A 223 11.41 9.90 -25.84
N LEU A 224 10.73 8.80 -25.55
CA LEU A 224 10.12 8.53 -24.25
C LEU A 224 11.18 8.67 -23.13
N PRO A 225 10.96 9.56 -22.15
CA PRO A 225 11.89 9.72 -21.03
C PRO A 225 12.00 8.44 -20.20
N ALA A 226 13.22 8.11 -19.76
CA ALA A 226 13.45 6.99 -18.86
C ALA A 226 13.02 7.35 -17.42
N ILE A 227 12.13 6.53 -16.84
CA ILE A 227 11.65 6.71 -15.47
C ILE A 227 12.73 6.22 -14.49
N LYS A 228 13.27 7.13 -13.68
CA LYS A 228 14.30 6.79 -12.68
C LYS A 228 13.70 6.16 -11.42
N ARG A 229 12.72 6.82 -10.81
CA ARG A 229 12.09 6.43 -9.53
C ARG A 229 10.61 6.78 -9.57
N ILE A 230 9.80 6.03 -8.83
CA ILE A 230 8.38 6.31 -8.63
C ILE A 230 8.14 6.34 -7.13
N PHE A 231 7.47 7.39 -6.65
CA PHE A 231 7.13 7.54 -5.25
C PHE A 231 5.61 7.57 -5.07
N LYS A 232 5.15 7.01 -3.97
CA LYS A 232 3.78 7.11 -3.47
C LYS A 232 3.79 8.05 -2.26
N ILE A 233 3.06 9.14 -2.38
CA ILE A 233 2.82 10.06 -1.26
C ILE A 233 1.64 9.49 -0.46
N ILE A 234 1.82 9.43 0.86
CA ILE A 234 0.80 9.14 1.84
C ILE A 234 0.55 10.45 2.60
N GLU A 235 -0.71 10.86 2.62
CA GLU A 235 -1.21 12.04 3.34
C GLU A 235 -2.13 11.59 4.48
N ASP A 236 -2.40 12.50 5.42
CA ASP A 236 -3.35 12.24 6.49
C ASP A 236 -4.80 12.29 6.00
N ASP A 237 -5.70 11.75 6.81
CA ASP A 237 -7.12 11.68 6.48
C ASP A 237 -7.78 13.07 6.51
N GLU A 238 -7.25 14.03 7.29
CA GLU A 238 -7.79 15.39 7.40
C GLU A 238 -7.53 16.21 6.12
N PHE A 239 -6.33 16.10 5.57
CA PHE A 239 -5.89 16.65 4.29
C PHE A 239 -6.68 16.07 3.13
N LEU A 240 -7.01 14.77 3.20
CA LEU A 240 -7.80 14.10 2.16
C LEU A 240 -9.31 14.33 2.28
N ARG A 241 -9.81 14.85 3.41
CA ARG A 241 -11.25 15.06 3.64
C ARG A 241 -11.92 15.95 2.58
N PRO A 242 -11.41 17.15 2.23
CA PRO A 242 -12.03 17.98 1.19
C PRO A 242 -12.06 17.28 -0.18
N TYR A 243 -11.03 16.49 -0.50
CA TYR A 243 -10.99 15.70 -1.72
C TYR A 243 -12.04 14.58 -1.71
N ALA A 244 -12.20 13.88 -0.59
CA ALA A 244 -13.20 12.84 -0.43
C ALA A 244 -14.63 13.38 -0.60
N GLU A 245 -14.95 14.52 0.02
CA GLU A 245 -16.24 15.20 -0.16
C GLU A 245 -16.48 15.60 -1.61
N TYR A 246 -15.47 16.18 -2.27
CA TYR A 246 -15.55 16.55 -3.69
C TYR A 246 -15.79 15.32 -4.59
N LYS A 247 -15.11 14.21 -4.30
CA LYS A 247 -15.24 12.96 -5.04
C LYS A 247 -16.67 12.42 -5.00
N GLU A 248 -17.27 12.36 -3.81
CA GLU A 248 -18.67 11.91 -3.63
C GLU A 248 -19.65 12.80 -4.40
N LEU A 249 -19.38 14.11 -4.49
CA LEU A 249 -20.22 15.06 -5.22
C LEU A 249 -20.11 14.96 -6.75
N LYS A 250 -18.92 14.68 -7.30
CA LYS A 250 -18.66 14.78 -8.75
C LYS A 250 -18.48 13.45 -9.49
N GLY A 251 -18.06 12.38 -8.80
CA GLY A 251 -18.08 11.00 -9.31
C GLY A 251 -17.22 10.71 -10.56
N LYS A 252 -16.24 11.55 -10.92
CA LYS A 252 -15.41 11.37 -12.13
C LYS A 252 -13.93 11.62 -11.84
N GLU A 253 -13.27 10.62 -11.27
CA GLU A 253 -11.83 10.64 -11.09
C GLU A 253 -11.11 10.27 -12.38
N CYS A 254 -10.11 11.07 -12.77
CA CYS A 254 -9.23 10.79 -13.89
C CYS A 254 -7.79 11.00 -13.45
N PHE A 255 -6.90 10.09 -13.84
CA PHE A 255 -5.48 10.29 -13.63
C PHE A 255 -4.97 11.34 -14.62
N ARG A 256 -4.34 12.38 -14.09
CA ARG A 256 -3.73 13.46 -14.87
C ARG A 256 -2.28 13.64 -14.44
N TYR A 257 -1.44 14.01 -15.39
CA TYR A 257 -0.07 14.42 -15.11
C TYR A 257 -0.07 15.90 -14.78
N HIS A 258 0.54 16.25 -13.66
CA HIS A 258 0.84 17.61 -13.30
C HIS A 258 2.36 17.75 -13.26
N GLY A 259 2.89 18.63 -14.10
CA GLY A 259 4.27 19.05 -14.05
C GLY A 259 4.33 20.47 -13.50
N THR A 260 5.21 20.70 -12.54
CA THR A 260 5.54 22.04 -12.06
C THR A 260 6.98 22.36 -12.44
N GLY A 261 7.23 23.63 -12.81
CA GLY A 261 8.60 24.13 -13.02
C GLY A 261 9.30 24.48 -11.72
N ARG A 262 8.59 24.44 -10.57
CA ARG A 262 9.18 24.63 -9.26
C ARG A 262 10.05 23.42 -8.91
N GLU A 263 11.22 23.68 -8.36
CA GLU A 263 12.04 22.64 -7.76
C GLU A 263 11.25 22.05 -6.59
N CYS A 264 10.82 20.80 -6.74
CA CYS A 264 10.06 20.12 -5.71
C CYS A 264 10.99 19.82 -4.54
N GLN A 265 10.75 20.46 -3.39
CA GLN A 265 11.51 20.19 -2.17
C GLN A 265 11.06 18.90 -1.46
N LEU A 266 10.01 18.22 -1.97
CA LEU A 266 9.56 16.94 -1.44
C LEU A 266 10.68 15.89 -1.59
N GLY A 267 11.24 15.45 -0.46
CA GLY A 267 12.32 14.47 -0.42
C GLY A 267 13.74 15.04 -0.61
N VAL A 268 13.90 16.36 -0.72
CA VAL A 268 15.21 17.02 -0.57
C VAL A 268 15.50 17.12 0.91
N SER A 269 15.95 16.02 1.51
CA SER A 269 16.44 16.04 2.88
C SER A 269 17.76 16.82 2.91
N THR A 270 17.68 18.13 3.13
CA THR A 270 18.86 18.95 3.48
C THR A 270 19.50 18.49 4.78
N ASN A 271 18.84 17.60 5.53
CA ASN A 271 19.42 16.81 6.60
C ASN A 271 19.35 15.30 6.29
N PRO A 272 20.47 14.65 5.92
CA PRO A 272 20.54 13.19 5.84
C PRO A 272 20.29 12.49 7.19
N ASN A 273 20.19 13.26 8.29
CA ASN A 273 19.88 12.79 9.64
C ASN A 273 18.41 12.93 10.05
N LEU A 274 17.48 13.35 9.17
CA LEU A 274 16.04 13.26 9.47
C LEU A 274 15.47 11.87 9.12
N LEU A 275 16.18 10.82 9.56
CA LEU A 275 15.47 9.66 10.08
C LEU A 275 14.89 10.09 11.43
N PHE A 276 13.60 9.85 11.61
CA PHE A 276 12.69 10.34 12.65
C PHE A 276 13.01 9.95 14.11
N ASP A 277 14.27 9.75 14.46
CA ASP A 277 14.68 9.32 15.80
C ASP A 277 15.45 10.47 16.48
N ASP A 278 14.88 10.94 17.60
CA ASP A 278 15.41 11.91 18.57
C ASP A 278 15.13 13.42 18.33
N LEU A 279 13.87 13.81 18.55
CA LEU A 279 13.56 15.12 19.15
C LEU A 279 12.72 14.93 20.43
N PRO A 280 13.35 14.88 21.62
CA PRO A 280 12.64 15.03 22.87
C PRO A 280 12.33 16.52 23.10
N GLY A 281 11.05 16.89 23.01
CA GLY A 281 10.54 18.13 23.63
C GLY A 281 10.41 19.36 22.73
N LEU A 282 9.64 19.28 21.65
CA LEU A 282 9.10 20.48 20.98
C LEU A 282 7.58 20.52 21.13
N GLN A 283 7.14 21.42 22.02
CA GLN A 283 5.77 21.88 22.12
C GLN A 283 5.45 22.72 20.87
N HIS A 284 4.31 22.42 20.22
CA HIS A 284 3.70 23.09 19.05
C HIS A 284 4.12 22.59 17.65
N PRO A 285 3.35 21.64 17.08
CA PRO A 285 3.50 21.17 15.70
C PRO A 285 2.81 22.04 14.62
N GLU A 286 2.31 23.24 14.93
CA GLU A 286 1.51 24.02 13.97
C GLU A 286 2.33 24.87 12.98
N ASP A 287 3.62 25.14 13.25
CA ASP A 287 4.43 26.04 12.40
C ASP A 287 5.26 25.32 11.31
N LEU A 288 5.21 23.98 11.23
CA LEU A 288 5.99 23.20 10.25
C LEU A 288 5.18 22.68 9.05
N LEU A 289 3.86 22.94 9.05
CA LEU A 289 2.95 22.49 7.98
C LEU A 289 2.69 23.53 6.87
N GLN A 290 3.34 24.69 6.91
CA GLN A 290 3.13 25.74 5.90
C GLN A 290 4.07 25.68 4.67
N ASP A 291 5.08 24.81 4.65
CA ASP A 291 6.06 24.73 3.55
C ASP A 291 6.07 23.40 2.76
N LEU A 292 5.31 22.38 3.18
CA LEU A 292 5.35 21.05 2.53
C LEU A 292 4.36 20.86 1.38
N ALA A 293 3.47 21.83 1.14
CA ALA A 293 2.73 21.93 -0.11
C ALA A 293 3.30 23.11 -0.90
N CYS A 294 4.04 22.85 -1.98
CA CYS A 294 4.31 23.86 -3.00
C CYS A 294 2.99 24.51 -3.42
N LYS A 295 2.67 25.66 -2.81
CA LYS A 295 1.35 26.30 -2.83
C LYS A 295 0.76 26.31 -4.25
N HIS A 296 -0.40 25.65 -4.36
CA HIS A 296 -1.31 25.69 -5.51
C HIS A 296 -1.56 27.13 -5.96
#